data_AF-A0A4P9XH90-F1
#
_entry.id   AF-A0A4P9XH90-F1
#
_cell.length_a   1.000
_cell.length_b   1.000
_cell.length_c   1.000
_cell.angle_alpha   90.00
_cell.angle_beta   90.00
_cell.angle_gamma   90.00
#
_symmetry.space_group_name_H-M   'P 1'
#
loop_
_entity.id
_entity.type
_entity.pdbx_description
1 polymer ?
#
loop_
_entity_poly.entity_id
_entity_poly.type
_entity_poly.pdbx_seq_one_letter_code
_entity_poly.pdbx_strand_id
1 'polypeptide(L)'
;MVHGERMLQIQLAELQRTISDQNLELLPDYEQRVLVLKLLSYVDDNSTVQLKGRVACEINSADELVLTELILENAFAEYEPAEVVALLSCFVFQEKSDSPPQLTQRLERGRAKILEVAERVADAQAQCGLPVQPEDYARMFKFGLAEAVFEWARGMPFKQITELTDVQEGSIVRCITRLDETCREVRNAARIIGDSALFTKMEEAAALIKRDIVFAASLYF
;
A
#
# COMPACT_ATOMS: atom_id res chain seq x y z
N MET A 1 54.31 26.64 11.28
CA MET A 1 54.35 25.16 11.14
C MET A 1 53.21 24.50 11.92
N VAL A 2 53.07 24.73 13.23
CA VAL A 2 52.03 24.12 14.10
C VAL A 2 50.57 24.32 13.62
N HIS A 3 50.23 25.47 13.02
CA HIS A 3 48.86 25.73 12.55
C HIS A 3 48.46 24.92 11.30
N GLY A 4 49.42 24.66 10.41
CA GLY A 4 49.20 23.86 9.20
C GLY A 4 49.01 22.38 9.52
N GLU A 5 49.79 21.85 10.47
CA GLU A 5 49.62 20.48 10.97
C GLU A 5 48.27 20.30 11.67
N ARG A 6 47.83 21.30 12.45
CA ARG A 6 46.53 21.25 13.15
C ARG A 6 45.34 21.32 12.18
N MET A 7 45.45 22.13 11.12
CA MET A 7 44.46 22.17 10.04
C MET A 7 44.37 20.84 9.28
N LEU A 8 45.53 20.25 8.96
CA LEU A 8 45.57 18.93 8.30
C LEU A 8 45.02 17.83 9.21
N GLN A 9 45.27 17.88 10.52
CA GLN A 9 44.68 16.93 11.48
C GLN A 9 43.16 17.07 11.58
N ILE A 10 42.64 18.31 11.56
CA ILE A 10 41.18 18.56 11.55
C ILE A 10 40.58 18.03 10.25
N GLN A 11 41.19 18.33 9.10
CA GLN A 11 40.73 17.83 7.80
C GLN A 11 40.79 16.30 7.71
N LEU A 12 41.81 15.67 8.28
CA LEU A 12 41.95 14.22 8.30
C LEU A 12 40.92 13.57 9.23
N ALA A 13 40.61 14.20 10.37
CA ALA A 13 39.54 13.77 11.26
C ALA A 13 38.15 13.96 10.62
N GLU A 14 37.91 15.06 9.91
CA GLU A 14 36.68 15.30 9.15
C GLU A 14 36.53 14.28 8.01
N LEU A 15 37.60 14.01 7.26
CA LEU A 15 37.59 13.00 6.20
C LEU A 15 37.36 11.59 6.76
N GLN A 16 38.00 11.23 7.89
CA GLN A 16 37.76 9.95 8.56
C GLN A 16 36.32 9.82 9.07
N ARG A 17 35.76 10.89 9.63
CA ARG A 17 34.36 10.94 10.04
C ARG A 17 33.43 10.80 8.83
N THR A 18 33.69 11.55 7.76
CA THR A 18 32.91 11.51 6.52
C THR A 18 32.95 10.13 5.87
N ILE A 19 34.11 9.46 5.83
CA ILE A 19 34.26 8.09 5.30
C ILE A 19 33.51 7.07 6.17
N SER A 20 33.48 7.26 7.50
CA SER A 20 32.71 6.42 8.41
C SER A 20 31.20 6.70 8.31
N ASP A 21 30.81 7.95 8.16
CA ASP A 21 29.42 8.44 8.12
C ASP A 21 28.75 8.12 6.76
N GLN A 22 29.50 8.10 5.65
CA GLN A 22 28.97 7.80 4.31
C GLN A 22 28.33 6.41 4.18
N ASN A 23 28.62 5.47 5.08
CA ASN A 23 27.95 4.17 5.13
C ASN A 23 26.73 4.14 6.08
N LEU A 24 26.53 5.18 6.89
CA LEU A 24 25.57 5.19 8.02
C LEU A 24 24.54 6.32 7.95
N GLU A 25 24.52 7.16 6.90
CA GLU A 25 23.50 8.21 6.74
C GLU A 25 22.06 7.68 6.81
N LEU A 26 21.84 6.44 6.39
CA LEU A 26 20.54 5.76 6.43
C LEU A 26 20.30 4.93 7.70
N LEU A 27 21.30 4.78 8.60
CA LEU A 27 21.10 4.01 9.84
C LEU A 27 20.02 4.59 10.75
N PRO A 28 19.94 5.92 10.98
CA PRO A 28 18.88 6.47 11.80
C PRO A 28 17.48 6.17 11.24
N ASP A 29 17.28 6.30 9.93
CA ASP A 29 16.01 5.96 9.28
C ASP A 29 15.70 4.45 9.39
N TYR A 30 16.72 3.60 9.20
CA TYR A 30 16.59 2.15 9.40
C TYR A 30 16.18 1.80 10.84
N GLU A 31 16.84 2.36 11.85
CA GLU A 31 16.53 2.13 13.26
C GLU A 31 15.11 2.59 13.60
N GLN A 32 14.70 3.76 13.11
CA GLN A 32 13.34 4.28 13.28
C GLN A 32 12.29 3.34 12.66
N ARG A 33 12.54 2.83 11.44
CA ARG A 33 11.64 1.85 10.80
C ARG A 33 11.58 0.53 11.57
N VAL A 34 12.72 0.05 12.10
CA VAL A 34 12.74 -1.14 12.97
C VAL A 34 11.91 -0.90 14.23
N LEU A 35 11.98 0.31 14.82
CA LEU A 35 11.13 0.66 15.96
C LEU A 35 9.64 0.63 15.61
N VAL A 36 9.24 1.12 14.44
CA VAL A 36 7.85 1.02 13.96
C VAL A 36 7.43 -0.44 13.83
N LEU A 37 8.25 -1.28 13.21
CA LEU A 37 7.97 -2.70 13.04
C LEU A 37 7.85 -3.44 14.38
N LYS A 38 8.64 -3.04 15.38
CA LYS A 38 8.53 -3.55 16.76
C LYS A 38 7.25 -3.06 17.44
N LEU A 39 6.97 -1.75 17.37
CA LEU A 39 5.78 -1.13 17.96
C LEU A 39 4.49 -1.76 17.42
N LEU A 40 4.42 -1.99 16.11
CA LEU A 40 3.27 -2.60 15.44
C LEU A 40 3.27 -4.14 15.51
N SER A 41 4.25 -4.75 16.19
CA SER A 41 4.37 -6.21 16.37
C SER A 41 4.57 -7.02 15.08
N TYR A 42 5.19 -6.42 14.05
CA TYR A 42 5.67 -7.15 12.86
C TYR A 42 6.93 -7.94 13.16
N VAL A 43 7.74 -7.45 14.10
CA VAL A 43 8.99 -8.03 14.57
C VAL A 43 9.01 -7.96 16.10
N ASP A 44 9.58 -8.96 16.78
CA ASP A 44 9.74 -8.92 18.25
C ASP A 44 11.00 -8.16 18.69
N ASP A 45 11.22 -8.06 20.00
CA ASP A 45 12.37 -7.38 20.59
C ASP A 45 13.71 -7.99 20.16
N ASN A 46 13.72 -9.30 19.86
CA ASN A 46 14.89 -10.06 19.39
C ASN A 46 15.09 -9.97 17.87
N SER A 47 14.35 -9.11 17.18
CA SER A 47 14.39 -8.96 15.73
C SER A 47 13.91 -10.19 14.94
N THR A 48 13.04 -11.01 15.54
CA THR A 48 12.41 -12.17 14.88
C THR A 48 11.07 -11.77 14.26
N VAL A 49 10.89 -12.11 12.99
CA VAL A 49 9.67 -11.81 12.22
C VAL A 49 8.48 -12.58 12.78
N GLN A 50 7.41 -11.85 13.10
CA GLN A 50 6.16 -12.41 13.63
C GLN A 50 5.19 -12.79 12.50
N LEU A 51 4.04 -13.38 12.84
CA LEU A 51 2.99 -13.71 11.85
C LEU A 51 2.61 -12.49 11.01
N LYS A 52 2.44 -11.34 11.65
CA LYS A 52 2.11 -10.07 11.00
C LYS A 52 3.17 -9.65 9.98
N GLY A 53 4.44 -9.75 10.35
CA GLY A 53 5.56 -9.55 9.41
C GLY A 53 5.56 -10.53 8.24
N ARG A 54 5.25 -11.82 8.48
CA ARG A 54 5.14 -12.82 7.41
C ARG A 54 4.02 -12.53 6.43
N VAL A 55 2.89 -12.02 6.92
CA VAL A 55 1.76 -11.57 6.08
C VAL A 55 2.17 -10.37 5.24
N ALA A 56 2.83 -9.39 5.86
CA ALA A 56 3.31 -8.19 5.18
C ALA A 56 4.28 -8.50 4.04
N CYS A 57 5.14 -9.51 4.20
CA CYS A 57 6.07 -9.95 3.16
C CYS A 57 5.38 -10.43 1.85
N GLU A 58 4.09 -10.77 1.89
CA GLU A 58 3.35 -11.15 0.69
C GLU A 58 2.81 -9.93 -0.09
N ILE A 59 2.86 -8.72 0.49
CA ILE A 59 2.29 -7.50 -0.09
C ILE A 59 3.42 -6.65 -0.67
N ASN A 60 3.42 -6.45 -1.99
CA ASN A 60 4.45 -5.68 -2.70
C ASN A 60 3.86 -4.62 -3.64
N SER A 61 2.58 -4.76 -4.01
CA SER A 61 1.89 -3.89 -4.97
C SER A 61 1.18 -2.69 -4.34
N ALA A 62 1.08 -2.69 -3.01
CA ALA A 62 0.31 -1.77 -2.16
C ALA A 62 1.08 -1.43 -0.88
N ASP A 63 0.59 -0.46 -0.10
CA ASP A 63 1.12 -0.19 1.25
C ASP A 63 0.92 -1.40 2.16
N GLU A 64 2.03 -2.04 2.51
CA GLU A 64 2.07 -3.32 3.21
C GLU A 64 1.63 -3.22 4.66
N LEU A 65 1.82 -2.07 5.32
CA LEU A 65 1.45 -1.90 6.72
C LEU A 65 -0.07 -1.79 6.83
N VAL A 66 -0.68 -0.83 6.12
CA VAL A 66 -2.12 -0.58 6.20
C VAL A 66 -2.91 -1.79 5.70
N LEU A 67 -2.48 -2.40 4.59
CA LEU A 67 -3.19 -3.57 4.06
C LEU A 67 -3.07 -4.79 4.97
N THR A 68 -1.92 -5.00 5.62
CA THR A 68 -1.76 -6.08 6.61
C THR A 68 -2.65 -5.86 7.84
N GLU A 69 -2.72 -4.63 8.38
CA GLU A 69 -3.64 -4.31 9.48
C GLU A 69 -5.09 -4.63 9.10
N LEU A 70 -5.53 -4.22 7.91
CA LEU A 70 -6.91 -4.46 7.44
C LEU A 70 -7.23 -5.95 7.31
N ILE A 71 -6.27 -6.75 6.82
CA ILE A 71 -6.40 -8.20 6.71
C ILE A 71 -6.54 -8.83 8.11
N LEU A 72 -5.67 -8.46 9.05
CA LEU A 72 -5.65 -9.04 10.40
C LEU A 72 -6.83 -8.57 11.27
N GLU A 73 -7.36 -7.37 11.03
CA GLU A 73 -8.60 -6.89 11.64
C GLU A 73 -9.86 -7.47 10.99
N ASN A 74 -9.70 -8.34 9.98
CA ASN A 74 -10.78 -8.97 9.24
C ASN A 74 -11.74 -7.96 8.58
N ALA A 75 -11.20 -6.80 8.16
CA ALA A 75 -12.00 -5.69 7.64
C ALA A 75 -12.78 -6.06 6.37
N PHE A 76 -12.26 -6.99 5.57
CA PHE A 76 -12.88 -7.40 4.30
C PHE A 76 -13.99 -8.47 4.46
N ALA A 77 -14.24 -8.99 5.66
CA ALA A 77 -15.17 -10.11 5.89
C ALA A 77 -16.59 -9.81 5.42
N GLU A 78 -17.09 -8.62 5.74
CA GLU A 78 -18.47 -8.23 5.46
C GLU A 78 -18.68 -7.78 4.01
N TYR A 79 -17.61 -7.56 3.24
CA TYR A 79 -17.69 -7.01 1.89
C TYR A 79 -17.81 -8.09 0.81
N GLU A 80 -18.58 -7.79 -0.23
CA GLU A 80 -18.68 -8.61 -1.43
C GLU A 80 -17.38 -8.50 -2.26
N PRO A 81 -17.03 -9.50 -3.11
CA PRO A 81 -15.81 -9.47 -3.91
C PRO A 81 -15.64 -8.19 -4.75
N ALA A 82 -16.74 -7.70 -5.35
CA ALA A 82 -16.75 -6.44 -6.10
C ALA A 82 -16.50 -5.21 -5.21
N GLU A 83 -16.97 -5.22 -3.97
CA GLU A 83 -16.72 -4.14 -3.01
C GLU A 83 -15.27 -4.15 -2.54
N VAL A 84 -14.69 -5.33 -2.31
CA VAL A 84 -13.29 -5.43 -1.87
C VAL A 84 -12.34 -4.93 -2.95
N VAL A 85 -12.51 -5.31 -4.21
CA VAL A 85 -11.62 -4.84 -5.29
C VAL A 85 -11.72 -3.33 -5.52
N ALA A 86 -12.91 -2.76 -5.32
CA ALA A 86 -13.11 -1.31 -5.34
C ALA A 86 -12.39 -0.61 -4.18
N LEU A 87 -12.40 -1.19 -2.97
CA LEU A 87 -11.65 -0.67 -1.83
C LEU A 87 -10.13 -0.79 -2.05
N LEU A 88 -9.66 -1.92 -2.62
CA LEU A 88 -8.24 -2.12 -2.93
C LEU A 88 -7.72 -1.15 -3.99
N SER A 89 -8.59 -0.57 -4.83
CA SER A 89 -8.16 0.39 -5.87
C SER A 89 -7.46 1.61 -5.28
N CYS A 90 -7.75 1.98 -4.02
CA CYS A 90 -7.13 3.14 -3.41
C CYS A 90 -5.63 2.98 -3.13
N PHE A 91 -5.13 1.75 -3.02
CA PHE A 91 -3.71 1.47 -2.78
C PHE A 91 -2.89 1.57 -4.08
N VAL A 92 -3.49 1.19 -5.21
CA VAL A 92 -2.78 1.12 -6.50
C VAL A 92 -2.97 2.36 -7.36
N PHE A 93 -4.06 3.09 -7.19
CA PHE A 93 -4.35 4.30 -7.96
C PHE A 93 -3.50 5.47 -7.47
N GLN A 94 -2.66 6.01 -8.35
CA GLN A 94 -1.66 7.05 -8.00
C GLN A 94 -1.89 8.38 -8.74
N GLU A 95 -2.87 8.47 -9.64
CA GLU A 95 -3.12 9.68 -10.41
C GLU A 95 -4.02 10.65 -9.64
N LYS A 96 -4.21 11.86 -10.15
CA LYS A 96 -5.19 12.80 -9.60
C LYS A 96 -6.52 12.59 -10.34
N SER A 97 -7.62 12.80 -9.63
CA SER A 97 -8.96 12.81 -10.19
C SER A 97 -9.68 13.98 -9.54
N ASP A 98 -10.28 14.82 -10.36
CA ASP A 98 -11.02 16.00 -9.92
C ASP A 98 -12.51 15.66 -9.70
N SER A 99 -12.97 14.53 -10.24
CA SER A 99 -14.31 13.99 -10.01
C SER A 99 -14.38 13.14 -8.73
N PRO A 100 -15.22 13.51 -7.73
CA PRO A 100 -15.40 12.67 -6.55
C PRO A 100 -16.22 11.42 -6.93
N PRO A 101 -15.80 10.21 -6.51
CA PRO A 101 -16.52 8.98 -6.81
C PRO A 101 -17.87 8.94 -6.06
N GLN A 102 -18.90 8.38 -6.68
CA GLN A 102 -20.17 8.08 -6.03
C GLN A 102 -20.11 6.70 -5.39
N LEU A 103 -19.76 6.68 -4.10
CA LEU A 103 -19.63 5.45 -3.34
C LEU A 103 -20.94 5.07 -2.63
N THR A 104 -21.22 3.76 -2.59
CA THR A 104 -22.32 3.24 -1.79
C THR A 104 -22.03 3.42 -0.30
N GLN A 105 -23.06 3.37 0.56
CA GLN A 105 -22.86 3.50 2.01
C GLN A 105 -21.89 2.44 2.58
N ARG A 106 -21.85 1.24 1.99
CA ARG A 106 -20.91 0.17 2.38
C ARG A 106 -19.48 0.54 2.01
N LEU A 107 -19.26 0.99 0.77
CA LEU A 107 -17.95 1.44 0.31
C LEU A 107 -17.43 2.64 1.11
N GLU A 108 -18.30 3.57 1.50
CA GLU A 108 -17.87 4.68 2.36
C GLU A 108 -17.47 4.25 3.77
N ARG A 109 -18.13 3.23 4.34
CA ARG A 109 -17.65 2.63 5.59
C ARG A 109 -16.28 1.98 5.42
N GLY A 110 -16.05 1.31 4.28
CA GLY A 110 -14.77 0.69 3.97
C GLY A 110 -13.66 1.74 3.82
N ARG A 111 -13.93 2.81 3.08
CA ARG A 111 -13.05 3.97 2.97
C ARG A 111 -12.71 4.56 4.33
N ALA A 112 -13.72 4.82 5.17
CA ALA A 112 -13.50 5.36 6.51
C ALA A 112 -12.60 4.43 7.34
N LYS A 113 -12.81 3.12 7.28
CA LYS A 113 -11.98 2.15 7.98
C LYS A 113 -10.53 2.13 7.46
N ILE A 114 -10.32 2.21 6.15
CA ILE A 114 -8.96 2.29 5.56
C ILE A 114 -8.24 3.55 6.08
N LEU A 115 -8.92 4.70 6.09
CA LEU A 115 -8.34 5.95 6.57
C LEU A 115 -8.05 5.94 8.07
N GLU A 116 -8.93 5.34 8.89
CA GLU A 116 -8.72 5.12 10.32
C GLU A 116 -7.47 4.25 10.58
N VAL A 117 -7.30 3.17 9.80
CA VAL A 117 -6.12 2.31 9.92
C VAL A 117 -4.86 3.05 9.48
N ALA A 118 -4.93 3.81 8.37
CA ALA A 118 -3.82 4.62 7.88
C ALA A 118 -3.39 5.68 8.91
N GLU A 119 -4.33 6.34 9.58
CA GLU A 119 -4.05 7.30 10.64
C GLU A 119 -3.32 6.66 11.81
N ARG A 120 -3.78 5.49 12.30
CA ARG A 120 -3.08 4.76 13.38
C ARG A 120 -1.66 4.33 12.98
N VAL A 121 -1.47 3.89 11.73
CA VAL A 121 -0.13 3.52 11.23
C VAL A 121 0.75 4.77 11.12
N ALA A 122 0.22 5.90 10.65
CA ALA A 122 0.94 7.17 10.60
C ALA A 122 1.35 7.64 12.01
N ASP A 123 0.47 7.54 12.99
CA ASP A 123 0.74 7.88 14.38
C ASP A 123 1.86 7.00 14.96
N ALA A 124 1.84 5.69 14.67
CA ALA A 124 2.90 4.79 15.08
C ALA A 124 4.25 5.17 14.43
N GLN A 125 4.26 5.55 13.15
CA GLN A 125 5.45 6.03 12.47
C GLN A 125 5.98 7.34 13.08
N ALA A 126 5.09 8.29 13.37
CA ALA A 126 5.45 9.56 13.99
C ALA A 126 5.99 9.39 15.42
N GLN A 127 5.41 8.48 16.22
CA GLN A 127 5.90 8.14 17.57
C GLN A 127 7.32 7.57 17.56
N CYS A 128 7.72 6.88 16.49
CA CYS A 128 9.07 6.36 16.30
C CYS A 128 10.04 7.40 15.69
N GLY A 129 9.61 8.63 15.47
CA GLY A 129 10.46 9.73 15.00
C GLY A 129 10.59 9.85 13.48
N LEU A 130 9.79 9.12 12.69
CA LEU A 130 9.74 9.32 11.25
C LEU A 130 8.99 10.62 10.90
N PRO A 131 9.42 11.37 9.87
CA PRO A 131 8.79 12.62 9.47
C PRO A 131 7.51 12.37 8.64
N VAL A 132 6.55 11.64 9.21
CA VAL A 132 5.26 11.34 8.57
C VAL A 132 4.18 12.22 9.19
N GLN A 133 3.41 12.92 8.35
CA GLN A 133 2.19 13.62 8.76
C GLN A 133 0.98 12.74 8.44
N PRO A 134 0.06 12.51 9.40
CA PRO A 134 -1.11 11.67 9.17
C PRO A 134 -1.95 12.09 7.96
N GLU A 135 -2.14 13.40 7.72
CA GLU A 135 -2.92 13.85 6.56
C GLU A 135 -2.25 13.52 5.23
N ASP A 136 -0.92 13.62 5.16
CA ASP A 136 -0.18 13.33 3.93
C ASP A 136 -0.12 11.82 3.66
N TYR A 137 -0.02 11.01 4.70
CA TYR A 137 -0.10 9.56 4.58
C TYR A 137 -1.49 9.10 4.14
N ALA A 138 -2.55 9.66 4.72
CA ALA A 138 -3.93 9.40 4.31
C ALA A 138 -4.20 9.78 2.84
N ARG A 139 -3.57 10.86 2.34
CA ARG A 139 -3.68 11.30 0.93
C ARG A 139 -3.03 10.36 -0.08
N MET A 140 -2.18 9.42 0.36
CA MET A 140 -1.62 8.39 -0.51
C MET A 140 -2.70 7.41 -0.99
N PHE A 141 -3.77 7.24 -0.22
CA PHE A 141 -4.90 6.35 -0.56
C PHE A 141 -5.94 7.10 -1.38
N LYS A 142 -6.01 6.81 -2.68
CA LYS A 142 -6.82 7.60 -3.62
C LYS A 142 -8.05 6.85 -4.12
N PHE A 143 -9.23 7.32 -3.72
CA PHE A 143 -10.50 6.65 -4.02
C PHE A 143 -11.12 7.01 -5.37
N GLY A 144 -10.47 7.83 -6.21
CA GLY A 144 -11.06 8.37 -7.45
C GLY A 144 -11.53 7.31 -8.46
N LEU A 145 -10.94 6.12 -8.47
CA LEU A 145 -11.36 5.00 -9.33
C LEU A 145 -12.27 3.97 -8.65
N ALA A 146 -12.59 4.13 -7.36
CA ALA A 146 -13.31 3.10 -6.61
C ALA A 146 -14.71 2.82 -7.20
N GLU A 147 -15.44 3.85 -7.65
CA GLU A 147 -16.73 3.68 -8.34
C GLU A 147 -16.57 2.94 -9.68
N ALA A 148 -15.64 3.38 -10.54
CA ALA A 148 -15.40 2.75 -11.84
C ALA A 148 -14.99 1.28 -11.71
N VAL A 149 -14.13 0.96 -10.74
CA VAL A 149 -13.70 -0.42 -10.45
C VAL A 149 -14.85 -1.25 -9.89
N PHE A 150 -15.69 -0.68 -9.02
CA PHE A 150 -16.86 -1.35 -8.49
C PHE A 150 -17.83 -1.76 -9.61
N GLU A 151 -18.17 -0.83 -10.49
CA GLU A 151 -19.08 -1.12 -11.61
C GLU A 151 -18.44 -2.04 -12.66
N TRP A 152 -17.12 -1.94 -12.86
CA TRP A 152 -16.38 -2.90 -13.68
C TRP A 152 -16.50 -4.32 -13.13
N ALA A 153 -16.30 -4.52 -11.82
CA ALA A 153 -16.42 -5.83 -11.20
C ALA A 153 -17.86 -6.38 -11.26
N ARG A 154 -18.87 -5.51 -11.41
CA ARG A 154 -20.29 -5.88 -11.59
C ARG A 154 -20.68 -6.17 -13.04
N GLY A 155 -19.73 -6.11 -13.98
CA GLY A 155 -19.95 -6.44 -15.39
C GLY A 155 -20.33 -5.26 -16.27
N MET A 156 -20.22 -4.01 -15.79
CA MET A 156 -20.50 -2.83 -16.61
C MET A 156 -19.51 -2.74 -17.80
N PRO A 157 -19.96 -2.45 -19.04
CA PRO A 157 -19.08 -2.33 -20.19
C PRO A 157 -18.02 -1.24 -20.02
N PHE A 158 -16.83 -1.42 -20.62
CA PHE A 158 -15.70 -0.50 -20.44
C PHE A 158 -16.05 0.95 -20.81
N LYS A 159 -16.81 1.14 -21.90
CA LYS A 159 -17.27 2.45 -22.35
C LYS A 159 -18.12 3.20 -21.29
N GLN A 160 -18.89 2.48 -20.48
CA GLN A 160 -19.73 3.12 -19.47
C GLN A 160 -18.90 3.50 -18.24
N ILE A 161 -17.95 2.66 -17.81
CA ILE A 161 -17.09 3.02 -16.66
C ILE A 161 -16.18 4.22 -16.96
N THR A 162 -15.80 4.44 -18.22
CA THR A 162 -15.02 5.62 -18.63
C THR A 162 -15.83 6.91 -18.57
N GLU A 163 -17.17 6.81 -18.55
CA GLU A 163 -18.06 7.97 -18.39
C GLU A 163 -18.30 8.31 -16.90
N LEU A 164 -17.91 7.44 -15.96
CA LEU A 164 -18.07 7.64 -14.51
C LEU A 164 -16.93 8.45 -13.88
N THR A 165 -15.82 8.64 -14.58
CA THR A 165 -14.62 9.28 -14.03
C THR A 165 -13.94 10.15 -15.08
N ASP A 166 -13.22 11.17 -14.63
CA ASP A 166 -12.37 12.03 -15.45
C ASP A 166 -10.98 11.44 -15.75
N VAL A 167 -10.69 10.26 -15.21
CA VAL A 167 -9.41 9.56 -15.38
C VAL A 167 -9.32 8.94 -16.78
N GLN A 168 -8.15 9.06 -17.42
CA GLN A 168 -7.88 8.51 -18.74
C GLN A 168 -8.01 6.98 -18.79
N GLU A 169 -8.48 6.45 -19.91
CA GLU A 169 -8.78 5.02 -20.09
C GLU A 169 -7.56 4.13 -19.85
N GLY A 170 -6.38 4.57 -20.31
CA GLY A 170 -5.13 3.83 -20.09
C GLY A 170 -4.76 3.71 -18.62
N SER A 171 -5.11 4.72 -17.81
CA SER A 171 -4.88 4.72 -16.36
C SER A 171 -5.88 3.82 -15.63
N ILE A 172 -7.13 3.76 -16.10
CA ILE A 172 -8.14 2.80 -15.63
C ILE A 172 -7.65 1.36 -15.88
N VAL A 173 -7.23 1.06 -17.12
CA VAL A 173 -6.69 -0.25 -17.49
C VAL A 173 -5.48 -0.63 -16.64
N ARG A 174 -4.53 0.31 -16.44
CA ARG A 174 -3.34 0.10 -15.60
C ARG A 174 -3.69 -0.16 -14.14
N CYS A 175 -4.69 0.56 -13.60
CA CYS A 175 -5.17 0.36 -12.24
C CYS A 175 -5.74 -1.06 -12.07
N ILE A 176 -6.62 -1.48 -12.99
CA ILE A 176 -7.26 -2.80 -12.91
C ILE A 176 -6.24 -3.94 -13.11
N THR A 177 -5.27 -3.79 -14.01
CA THR A 177 -4.21 -4.80 -14.16
C THR A 177 -3.34 -4.94 -12.92
N ARG A 178 -3.02 -3.82 -12.23
CA ARG A 178 -2.32 -3.86 -10.94
C ARG A 178 -3.16 -4.48 -9.83
N LEU A 179 -4.48 -4.27 -9.85
CA LEU A 179 -5.40 -4.88 -8.89
C LEU A 179 -5.40 -6.42 -8.95
N ASP A 180 -5.19 -7.04 -10.11
CA ASP A 180 -5.05 -8.51 -10.20
C ASP A 180 -3.86 -8.98 -9.35
N GLU A 181 -2.74 -8.26 -9.38
CA GLU A 181 -1.57 -8.57 -8.55
C GLU A 181 -1.89 -8.37 -7.07
N THR A 182 -2.47 -7.23 -6.69
CA THR A 182 -2.87 -6.97 -5.29
C THR A 182 -3.84 -8.04 -4.77
N CYS A 183 -4.81 -8.50 -5.57
CA CYS A 183 -5.71 -9.58 -5.18
C CYS A 183 -4.94 -10.90 -4.94
N ARG A 184 -3.93 -11.22 -5.78
CA ARG A 184 -3.08 -12.40 -5.59
C ARG A 184 -2.25 -12.33 -4.31
N GLU A 185 -1.69 -11.16 -4.01
CA GLU A 185 -0.94 -10.88 -2.78
C GLU A 185 -1.81 -11.07 -1.54
N VAL A 186 -3.00 -10.45 -1.50
CA VAL A 186 -3.97 -10.60 -0.39
C VAL A 186 -4.43 -12.05 -0.26
N ARG A 187 -4.65 -12.76 -1.36
CA ARG A 187 -4.97 -14.20 -1.33
C ARG A 187 -3.84 -15.04 -0.71
N ASN A 188 -2.59 -14.75 -1.04
CA ASN A 188 -1.44 -15.45 -0.46
C ASN A 188 -1.30 -15.15 1.03
N ALA A 189 -1.50 -13.89 1.43
CA ALA A 189 -1.61 -13.48 2.83
C ALA A 189 -2.71 -14.24 3.57
N ALA A 190 -3.91 -14.35 2.99
CA ALA A 190 -5.04 -15.10 3.54
C ALA A 190 -4.68 -16.58 3.79
N ARG A 191 -3.93 -17.20 2.87
CA ARG A 191 -3.41 -18.56 3.03
C ARG A 191 -2.44 -18.70 4.21
N ILE A 192 -1.61 -17.70 4.48
CA ILE A 192 -0.66 -17.71 5.62
C ILE A 192 -1.40 -17.66 6.95
N ILE A 193 -2.44 -16.83 7.06
CA ILE A 193 -3.24 -16.71 8.29
C ILE A 193 -4.28 -17.82 8.46
N GLY A 194 -4.54 -18.61 7.41
CA GLY A 194 -5.52 -19.70 7.42
C GLY A 194 -6.96 -19.24 7.22
N ASP A 195 -7.18 -18.05 6.64
CA ASP A 195 -8.52 -17.54 6.33
C ASP A 195 -8.96 -18.01 4.94
N SER A 196 -9.69 -19.12 4.90
CA SER A 196 -10.22 -19.68 3.66
C SER A 196 -11.29 -18.80 3.02
N ALA A 197 -12.04 -18.02 3.81
CA ALA A 197 -13.11 -17.17 3.29
C ALA A 197 -12.52 -15.97 2.54
N LEU A 198 -11.51 -15.31 3.11
CA LEU A 198 -10.78 -14.25 2.44
C LEU A 198 -10.04 -14.78 1.21
N PHE A 199 -9.44 -15.97 1.28
CA PHE A 199 -8.78 -16.62 0.14
C PHE A 199 -9.73 -16.75 -1.06
N THR A 200 -10.88 -17.39 -0.87
CA THR A 200 -11.87 -17.59 -1.94
C THR A 200 -12.42 -16.26 -2.45
N LYS A 201 -12.70 -15.31 -1.55
CA LYS A 201 -13.18 -13.98 -1.90
C LYS A 201 -12.20 -13.24 -2.82
N MET A 202 -10.90 -13.38 -2.60
CA MET A 202 -9.88 -12.73 -3.44
C MET A 202 -9.75 -13.42 -4.80
N GLU A 203 -9.97 -14.73 -4.89
CA GLU A 203 -10.04 -15.43 -6.18
C GLU A 203 -11.24 -14.99 -7.01
N GLU A 204 -12.39 -14.85 -6.37
CA GLU A 204 -13.60 -14.32 -7.01
C GLU A 204 -13.39 -12.85 -7.45
N ALA A 205 -12.85 -12.00 -6.57
CA ALA A 205 -12.57 -10.60 -6.88
C ALA A 205 -11.64 -10.44 -8.10
N ALA A 206 -10.55 -11.22 -8.14
CA ALA A 206 -9.63 -11.24 -9.28
C ALA A 206 -10.32 -11.71 -10.58
N ALA A 207 -11.19 -12.72 -10.49
CA ALA A 207 -11.94 -13.22 -11.65
C ALA A 207 -12.92 -12.17 -12.20
N LEU A 208 -13.58 -11.38 -11.35
CA LEU A 208 -14.53 -10.34 -11.77
C LEU A 208 -13.89 -9.23 -12.59
N ILE A 209 -12.65 -8.85 -12.26
CA ILE A 209 -11.94 -7.78 -12.96
C ILE A 209 -11.21 -8.24 -14.21
N LYS A 210 -10.92 -9.54 -14.33
CA LYS A 210 -10.14 -10.14 -15.41
C LYS A 210 -10.98 -10.44 -16.66
N ARG A 211 -11.37 -9.40 -17.38
CA ARG A 211 -12.18 -9.53 -18.60
C ARG A 211 -11.85 -8.50 -19.68
N ASP A 212 -12.28 -8.81 -20.91
CA ASP A 212 -12.31 -7.94 -22.08
C ASP A 212 -10.99 -7.19 -22.35
N ILE A 213 -11.11 -5.90 -22.72
CA ILE A 213 -10.04 -5.01 -23.19
C ILE A 213 -8.90 -4.84 -22.17
N VAL A 214 -9.19 -4.99 -20.88
CA VAL A 214 -8.22 -4.77 -19.80
C VAL A 214 -7.11 -5.83 -19.83
N PHE A 215 -7.42 -7.04 -20.32
CA PHE A 215 -6.48 -8.16 -20.39
C PHE A 215 -6.28 -8.67 -21.83
N ALA A 216 -6.52 -7.81 -22.83
CA ALA A 216 -6.19 -8.13 -24.21
C ALA A 216 -4.68 -8.37 -24.37
N ALA A 217 -4.30 -9.36 -25.20
CA ALA A 217 -2.91 -9.66 -25.46
C ALA A 217 -2.20 -8.45 -26.09
N SER A 218 -0.98 -8.16 -25.63
CA SER A 218 -0.16 -7.11 -26.24
C SER A 218 0.15 -7.46 -27.71
N LEU A 219 0.19 -6.43 -28.55
CA LEU A 219 0.47 -6.54 -29.98
C LEU A 219 1.93 -6.90 -30.30
N TYR A 220 2.81 -6.97 -29.29
CA TYR A 220 4.22 -7.31 -29.42
C TYR A 220 4.54 -8.78 -29.06
N PHE A 221 3.52 -9.61 -28.84
CA PHE A 221 3.66 -11.07 -28.69
C PHE A 221 3.42 -11.81 -30.00
#